data_AF-A0A847M4M1-F1
#
_entry.id   AF-A0A847M4M1-F1
#
_cell.length_a   1.000
_cell.length_b   1.000
_cell.length_c   1.000
_cell.angle_alpha   90.00
_cell.angle_beta   90.00
_cell.angle_gamma   90.00
#
_symmetry.space_group_name_H-M   'P 1'
#
loop_
_entity.id
_entity.type
_entity.pdbx_description
1 polymer ?
#
loop_
_entity_poly.entity_id
_entity_poly.type
_entity_poly.pdbx_seq_one_letter_code
_entity_poly.pdbx_strand_id
1 'polypeptide(L)'
;MDIHNTTEDRVLSLVHEIFDSIEKEGKKDRPCTCFQCRLDTACYVLNRLPPKYVVSSRGVARTESETIEKQQEDADIVSLIYEGLHKIAKSLRPHFTHNPADKESPVIIKGPVFNIPTIIGRVFNGSNFEPISNIDVMLMEDGKLAPMIDPNWQNPYRLIPNTAGTFTFWPKPKGAEKAGLEKTFTFSISIQAEGFEPLQHFFSIPVISEELVQTSYSMQRTYKIPDLYLFPPGNDEEA
;
A
#
# COMPACT_ATOMS: atom_id res chain seq x y z
N MET A 1 5.51 -13.18 22.96
CA MET A 1 6.24 -12.75 21.75
C MET A 1 5.51 -13.34 20.58
N ASP A 2 5.24 -12.51 19.59
CA ASP A 2 4.66 -12.96 18.32
C ASP A 2 5.79 -13.35 17.36
N ILE A 3 5.43 -13.91 16.21
CA ILE A 3 6.39 -14.19 15.12
C ILE A 3 7.00 -12.86 14.69
N HIS A 4 8.34 -12.80 14.62
CA HIS A 4 9.08 -11.57 14.31
C HIS A 4 10.17 -11.80 13.26
N ASN A 5 10.31 -10.89 12.30
CA ASN A 5 11.32 -10.97 11.24
C ASN A 5 12.56 -10.14 11.58
N THR A 6 13.67 -10.78 11.97
CA THR A 6 14.91 -10.05 12.33
C THR A 6 15.58 -9.38 11.13
N THR A 7 15.36 -9.89 9.91
CA THR A 7 15.88 -9.25 8.68
C THR A 7 15.24 -7.87 8.48
N GLU A 8 13.95 -7.72 8.83
CA GLU A 8 13.23 -6.45 8.71
C GLU A 8 13.85 -5.36 9.59
N ASP A 9 14.08 -5.66 10.88
CA ASP A 9 14.75 -4.74 11.79
C ASP A 9 16.13 -4.32 11.28
N ARG A 10 16.92 -5.30 10.81
CA ARG A 10 18.28 -5.03 10.39
C ARG A 10 18.32 -4.14 9.14
N VAL A 11 17.47 -4.42 8.16
CA VAL A 11 17.34 -3.61 6.94
C VAL A 11 16.88 -2.20 7.29
N LEU A 12 15.85 -2.04 8.14
CA LEU A 12 15.37 -0.72 8.55
C LEU A 12 16.47 0.08 9.25
N SER A 13 17.21 -0.52 10.19
CA SER A 13 18.34 0.12 10.86
C SER A 13 19.38 0.62 9.86
N LEU A 14 19.85 -0.24 8.97
CA LEU A 14 20.90 0.10 7.99
C LEU A 14 20.42 1.15 6.97
N VAL A 15 19.17 1.09 6.53
CA VAL A 15 18.57 2.13 5.68
C VAL A 15 18.57 3.47 6.40
N HIS A 16 18.16 3.51 7.68
CA HIS A 16 18.18 4.75 8.45
C HIS A 16 19.59 5.32 8.60
N GLU A 17 20.56 4.48 8.97
CA GLU A 17 21.96 4.86 9.12
C GLU A 17 22.56 5.44 7.83
N ILE A 18 22.34 4.77 6.69
CA ILE A 18 22.86 5.23 5.38
C ILE A 18 22.20 6.53 4.94
N PHE A 19 20.89 6.67 5.09
CA PHE A 19 20.23 7.90 4.70
C PHE A 19 20.60 9.08 5.61
N ASP A 20 20.82 8.83 6.91
CA ASP A 20 21.30 9.84 7.85
C ASP A 20 22.74 10.27 7.55
N SER A 21 23.60 9.35 7.11
CA SER A 21 24.97 9.70 6.69
C SER A 21 24.97 10.55 5.43
N ILE A 22 24.16 10.20 4.42
CA ILE A 22 23.98 10.99 3.19
C ILE A 22 23.49 12.41 3.50
N GLU A 23 22.58 12.55 4.46
CA GLU A 23 22.07 13.85 4.88
C GLU A 23 23.12 14.68 5.61
N LYS A 24 23.91 14.06 6.50
CA LYS A 24 25.04 14.71 7.20
C LYS A 24 26.15 15.16 6.25
N GLU A 25 26.42 14.40 5.18
CA GLU A 25 27.40 14.78 4.15
C GLU A 25 27.01 16.09 3.44
N GLY A 26 25.72 16.43 3.37
CA GLY A 26 25.24 17.73 2.91
C GLY A 26 25.54 18.07 1.45
N LYS A 27 25.84 17.08 0.60
CA LYS A 27 26.09 17.29 -0.83
C LYS A 27 24.84 17.86 -1.52
N LYS A 28 25.05 18.83 -2.42
CA LYS A 28 23.94 19.50 -3.15
C LYS A 28 23.15 18.54 -4.05
N ASP A 29 23.83 17.57 -4.66
CA ASP A 29 23.24 16.59 -5.58
C ASP A 29 22.93 15.25 -4.89
N ARG A 30 22.47 15.32 -3.64
CA ARG A 30 22.13 14.11 -2.86
C ARG A 30 20.72 13.61 -3.22
N PRO A 31 20.48 12.30 -3.17
CA PRO A 31 19.13 11.74 -3.29
C PRO A 31 18.21 12.27 -2.19
N CYS A 32 16.89 12.22 -2.44
CA CYS A 32 15.90 12.57 -1.41
C CYS A 32 16.01 11.61 -0.21
N THR A 33 15.90 12.16 1.01
CA THR A 33 16.01 11.39 2.27
C THR A 33 14.76 11.42 3.13
N CYS A 34 13.60 11.69 2.52
CA CYS A 34 12.30 11.68 3.19
C CYS A 34 11.91 10.26 3.66
N PHE A 35 10.91 10.20 4.55
CA PHE A 35 10.34 8.97 5.08
C PHE A 35 9.93 7.98 3.98
N GLN A 36 9.24 8.45 2.94
CA GLN A 36 8.77 7.58 1.85
C GLN A 36 9.93 6.97 1.06
N CYS A 37 10.99 7.72 0.76
CA CYS A 37 12.16 7.20 0.05
C CYS A 37 12.88 6.12 0.87
N ARG A 38 12.99 6.29 2.19
CA ARG A 38 13.55 5.28 3.09
C ARG A 38 12.72 4.00 3.07
N LEU A 39 11.40 4.14 3.19
CA LEU A 39 10.47 3.00 3.17
C LEU A 39 10.50 2.27 1.82
N ASP A 40 10.56 3.00 0.71
CA ASP A 40 10.67 2.43 -0.63
C ASP A 40 11.98 1.67 -0.82
N THR A 41 13.10 2.21 -0.33
CA THR A 41 14.39 1.50 -0.33
C THR A 41 14.36 0.26 0.57
N ALA A 42 13.79 0.34 1.78
CA ALA A 42 13.65 -0.84 2.64
C ALA A 42 12.78 -1.92 1.98
N CYS A 43 11.65 -1.55 1.38
CA CYS A 43 10.79 -2.46 0.63
C CYS A 43 11.51 -3.08 -0.58
N TYR A 44 12.32 -2.30 -1.30
CA TYR A 44 13.16 -2.80 -2.38
C TYR A 44 14.11 -3.91 -1.91
N VAL A 45 14.77 -3.70 -0.77
CA VAL A 45 15.76 -4.62 -0.19
C VAL A 45 15.07 -5.88 0.37
N LEU A 46 13.99 -5.72 1.15
CA LEU A 46 13.29 -6.84 1.79
C LEU A 46 12.68 -7.82 0.78
N ASN A 47 12.23 -7.33 -0.38
CA ASN A 47 11.75 -8.18 -1.47
C ASN A 47 12.86 -9.00 -2.18
N ARG A 48 14.13 -8.84 -1.79
CA ARG A 48 15.30 -9.51 -2.37
C ARG A 48 16.09 -10.33 -1.37
N LEU A 49 15.68 -10.33 -0.10
CA LEU A 49 16.35 -11.05 0.97
C LEU A 49 15.45 -12.16 1.51
N PRO A 50 16.02 -13.29 1.94
CA PRO A 50 15.27 -14.28 2.69
C PRO A 50 14.85 -13.71 4.05
N PRO A 51 13.59 -13.87 4.48
CA PRO A 51 13.17 -13.45 5.81
C PRO A 51 13.71 -14.42 6.87
N LYS A 52 14.01 -13.91 8.07
CA LYS A 52 14.49 -14.69 9.21
C LYS A 52 13.54 -14.50 10.39
N TYR A 53 12.72 -15.52 10.66
CA TYR A 53 11.69 -15.45 11.69
C TYR A 53 12.12 -16.07 13.02
N VAL A 54 11.77 -15.39 14.11
CA VAL A 54 12.01 -15.84 15.50
C VAL A 54 10.73 -15.73 16.33
N VAL A 55 10.63 -16.55 17.37
CA VAL A 55 9.51 -16.55 18.34
C VAL A 55 9.98 -16.44 19.80
N SER A 56 11.28 -16.42 20.04
CA SER A 56 11.85 -16.39 21.39
C SER A 56 13.13 -15.57 21.48
N SER A 57 13.43 -15.07 22.68
CA SER A 57 14.68 -14.35 22.98
C SER A 57 15.94 -15.17 22.69
N ARG A 58 15.88 -16.50 22.85
CA ARG A 58 16.98 -17.41 22.50
C ARG A 58 17.24 -17.45 20.99
N GLY A 59 16.17 -17.35 20.19
CA GLY A 59 16.28 -17.25 18.73
C GLY A 59 17.02 -15.97 18.32
N VAL A 60 16.60 -14.83 18.88
CA VAL A 60 17.27 -13.53 18.68
C VAL A 60 18.75 -13.60 19.07
N ALA A 61 19.05 -14.11 20.27
CA ALA A 61 20.43 -14.19 20.75
C ALA A 61 21.34 -15.04 19.85
N ARG A 62 20.80 -16.11 19.25
CA ARG A 62 21.57 -16.94 18.31
C ARG A 62 21.93 -16.18 17.04
N THR A 63 20.95 -15.50 16.44
CA THR A 63 21.14 -14.66 15.25
C THR A 63 22.16 -13.54 15.52
N GLU A 64 22.18 -12.96 16.72
CA GLU A 64 23.14 -11.93 17.10
C GLU A 64 24.56 -12.46 17.35
N SER A 65 24.73 -13.75 17.65
CA SER A 65 26.03 -14.34 18.03
C SER A 65 26.89 -14.75 16.83
N GLU A 66 26.32 -14.90 15.64
CA GLU A 66 26.99 -15.38 14.43
C GLU A 66 27.69 -14.22 13.68
N THR A 67 28.79 -13.70 14.26
CA THR A 67 29.41 -12.42 13.86
C THR A 67 29.93 -12.37 12.42
N ILE A 68 30.57 -13.44 11.91
CA ILE A 68 31.13 -13.45 10.55
C ILE A 68 30.02 -13.47 9.50
N GLU A 69 29.02 -14.35 9.69
CA GLU A 69 27.85 -14.44 8.81
C GLU A 69 27.09 -13.12 8.82
N LYS A 70 26.92 -12.49 10.00
CA LYS A 70 26.31 -11.17 10.13
C LYS A 70 27.04 -10.08 9.34
N GLN A 71 28.38 -10.07 9.34
CA GLN A 71 29.15 -9.09 8.56
C GLN A 71 28.97 -9.27 7.05
N GLN A 72 28.88 -10.51 6.57
CA GLN A 72 28.61 -10.81 5.16
C GLN A 72 27.20 -10.37 4.79
N GLU A 73 26.21 -10.71 5.61
CA GLU A 73 24.82 -10.29 5.42
C GLU A 73 24.67 -8.77 5.40
N ASP A 74 25.35 -8.06 6.31
CA ASP A 74 25.34 -6.61 6.33
C ASP A 74 25.92 -6.03 5.04
N ALA A 75 27.02 -6.58 4.51
CA ALA A 75 27.61 -6.13 3.25
C ALA A 75 26.65 -6.34 2.07
N ASP A 76 25.93 -7.46 2.04
CA ASP A 76 24.92 -7.76 1.02
C ASP A 76 23.72 -6.82 1.13
N ILE A 77 23.22 -6.58 2.35
CA ILE A 77 22.14 -5.63 2.63
C ILE A 77 22.55 -4.22 2.17
N VAL A 78 23.72 -3.75 2.56
CA VAL A 78 24.23 -2.41 2.19
C VAL A 78 24.32 -2.27 0.67
N SER A 79 24.81 -3.30 -0.03
CA SER A 79 24.88 -3.29 -1.49
C SER A 79 23.50 -3.14 -2.13
N LEU A 80 22.50 -3.88 -1.64
CA LEU A 80 21.11 -3.77 -2.10
C LEU A 80 20.48 -2.41 -1.73
N ILE A 81 20.83 -1.82 -0.59
CA ILE A 81 20.36 -0.49 -0.18
C ILE A 81 20.83 0.56 -1.20
N TYR A 82 22.11 0.55 -1.58
CA TYR A 82 22.61 1.49 -2.59
C TYR A 82 21.95 1.28 -3.96
N GLU A 83 21.75 0.03 -4.40
CA GLU A 83 21.03 -0.26 -5.64
C GLU A 83 19.58 0.26 -5.60
N GLY A 84 18.88 -0.01 -4.50
CA GLY A 84 17.51 0.45 -4.26
C GLY A 84 17.46 1.98 -4.26
N LEU A 85 18.29 2.64 -3.46
CA LEU A 85 18.41 4.09 -3.41
C LEU A 85 18.58 4.70 -4.82
N HIS A 86 19.47 4.14 -5.64
CA HIS A 86 19.69 4.63 -7.00
C HIS A 86 18.47 4.47 -7.91
N LYS A 87 17.70 3.38 -7.75
CA LYS A 87 16.45 3.18 -8.49
C LYS A 87 15.36 4.14 -8.06
N ILE A 88 15.14 4.28 -6.74
CA ILE A 88 14.15 5.22 -6.18
C ILE A 88 14.48 6.66 -6.60
N ALA A 89 15.75 7.08 -6.51
CA ALA A 89 16.16 8.42 -6.88
C ALA A 89 15.89 8.76 -8.36
N LYS A 90 15.87 7.77 -9.27
CA LYS A 90 15.54 7.95 -10.69
C LYS A 90 14.03 8.00 -10.96
N SER A 91 13.21 7.45 -10.07
CA SER A 91 11.76 7.34 -10.25
C SER A 91 11.06 7.57 -8.91
N LEU A 92 11.04 8.83 -8.50
CA LEU A 92 10.34 9.26 -7.29
C LEU A 92 8.83 9.03 -7.45
N ARG A 93 8.16 8.65 -6.36
CA ARG A 93 6.69 8.49 -6.36
C ARG A 93 6.00 9.81 -6.73
N PRO A 94 5.17 9.86 -7.77
CA PRO A 94 4.64 11.11 -8.32
C PRO A 94 3.62 11.81 -7.39
N HIS A 95 2.92 11.08 -6.54
CA HIS A 95 1.88 11.62 -5.65
C HIS A 95 2.35 11.90 -4.22
N PHE A 96 3.67 11.87 -3.98
CA PHE A 96 4.27 12.18 -2.68
C PHE A 96 5.09 13.46 -2.75
N THR A 97 5.05 14.24 -1.67
CA THR A 97 6.03 15.30 -1.45
C THR A 97 7.36 14.68 -1.07
N HIS A 98 8.41 15.02 -1.81
CA HIS A 98 9.76 14.51 -1.57
C HIS A 98 10.62 15.56 -0.86
N ASN A 99 10.17 15.99 0.32
CA ASN A 99 10.91 16.91 1.16
C ASN A 99 11.74 16.14 2.21
N PRO A 100 13.08 16.31 2.26
CA PRO A 100 13.92 15.68 3.28
C PRO A 100 13.48 15.95 4.73
N ALA A 101 12.75 17.05 5.00
CA ALA A 101 12.21 17.36 6.31
C ALA A 101 11.06 16.43 6.75
N ASP A 102 10.42 15.73 5.82
CA ASP A 102 9.32 14.80 6.10
C ASP A 102 9.92 13.48 6.63
N LYS A 103 10.21 13.42 7.94
CA LYS A 103 10.85 12.26 8.60
C LYS A 103 9.88 11.23 9.15
N GLU A 104 8.62 11.60 9.30
CA GLU A 104 7.59 10.78 9.94
C GLU A 104 6.47 10.42 8.97
N SER A 105 5.71 9.38 9.33
CA SER A 105 4.51 9.00 8.58
C SER A 105 3.45 10.10 8.65
N PRO A 106 2.77 10.43 7.53
CA PRO A 106 1.81 11.53 7.46
C PRO A 106 0.49 11.27 8.21
N VAL A 107 0.21 10.04 8.68
CA VAL A 107 -1.08 9.68 9.28
C VAL A 107 -0.99 9.65 10.80
N ILE A 108 -1.44 10.72 11.45
CA ILE A 108 -1.76 10.72 12.89
C ILE A 108 -3.18 11.28 13.08
N ILE A 109 -4.21 10.46 12.83
CA ILE A 109 -5.54 10.79 13.35
C ILE A 109 -5.55 10.33 14.81
N LYS A 110 -5.67 11.29 15.73
CA LYS A 110 -5.76 11.01 17.17
C LYS A 110 -7.22 10.76 17.55
N GLY A 111 -7.44 9.75 18.38
CA GLY A 111 -8.74 9.42 18.95
C GLY A 111 -9.49 8.32 18.18
N PRO A 112 -10.70 7.97 18.65
CA PRO A 112 -11.46 6.88 18.08
C PRO A 112 -11.81 7.11 16.61
N VAL A 113 -11.72 6.06 15.79
CA VAL A 113 -11.97 6.12 14.35
C VAL A 113 -12.72 4.89 13.84
N PHE A 114 -13.50 5.08 12.78
CA PHE A 114 -13.98 4.02 11.91
C PHE A 114 -12.86 3.67 10.91
N ASN A 115 -12.18 2.56 11.15
CA ASN A 115 -11.20 2.00 10.23
C ASN A 115 -11.93 1.28 9.09
N ILE A 116 -12.16 1.99 7.99
CA ILE A 116 -12.78 1.41 6.79
C ILE A 116 -11.81 0.36 6.23
N PRO A 117 -12.26 -0.89 6.00
CA PRO A 117 -11.40 -1.95 5.52
C PRO A 117 -10.86 -1.64 4.12
N THR A 118 -9.78 -2.30 3.74
CA THR A 118 -9.33 -2.28 2.36
C THR A 118 -10.39 -2.94 1.48
N ILE A 119 -10.78 -2.30 0.39
CA ILE A 119 -11.76 -2.81 -0.56
C ILE A 119 -10.99 -3.40 -1.74
N ILE A 120 -11.23 -4.67 -2.04
CA ILE A 120 -10.61 -5.38 -3.16
C ILE A 120 -11.66 -5.93 -4.10
N GLY A 121 -11.44 -5.75 -5.40
CA GLY A 121 -12.33 -6.24 -6.45
C GLY A 121 -11.56 -6.63 -7.70
N ARG A 122 -12.28 -7.25 -8.63
CA ARG A 122 -11.76 -7.61 -9.96
C ARG A 122 -12.75 -7.22 -11.04
N VAL A 123 -12.22 -6.84 -12.19
CA VAL A 123 -13.00 -6.48 -13.38
C VAL A 123 -12.63 -7.40 -14.53
N PHE A 124 -13.64 -8.01 -15.13
CA PHE A 124 -13.53 -8.89 -16.29
C PHE A 124 -14.36 -8.35 -17.44
N ASN A 125 -13.98 -8.75 -18.65
CA ASN A 125 -14.82 -8.56 -19.82
C ASN A 125 -15.92 -9.63 -19.80
N GLY A 126 -17.17 -9.19 -19.85
CA GLY A 126 -18.35 -10.06 -19.76
C GLY A 126 -18.52 -10.98 -20.97
N SER A 127 -17.92 -10.67 -22.12
CA SER A 127 -18.03 -11.46 -23.34
C SER A 127 -17.01 -12.60 -23.42
N ASN A 128 -15.80 -12.41 -22.88
CA ASN A 128 -14.71 -13.40 -22.99
C ASN A 128 -14.09 -13.83 -21.65
N PHE A 129 -14.54 -13.26 -20.53
CA PHE A 129 -14.07 -13.53 -19.16
C PHE A 129 -12.59 -13.22 -18.90
N GLU A 130 -11.93 -12.49 -19.80
CA GLU A 130 -10.55 -12.06 -19.58
C GLU A 130 -10.50 -10.87 -18.62
N PRO A 131 -9.47 -10.76 -17.76
CA PRO A 131 -9.29 -9.60 -16.91
C PRO A 131 -9.07 -8.34 -17.74
N ILE A 132 -9.80 -7.27 -17.43
CA ILE A 132 -9.63 -6.00 -18.13
C ILE A 132 -8.41 -5.25 -17.60
N SER A 133 -7.72 -4.56 -18.50
CA SER A 133 -6.63 -3.64 -18.18
C SER A 133 -6.76 -2.34 -18.96
N ASN A 134 -5.94 -1.34 -18.61
CA ASN A 134 -5.92 0.00 -19.21
C ASN A 134 -7.24 0.77 -19.09
N ILE A 135 -7.96 0.58 -17.99
CA ILE A 135 -9.16 1.34 -17.63
C ILE A 135 -9.02 1.90 -16.22
N ASP A 136 -9.82 2.93 -15.91
CA ASP A 136 -9.88 3.51 -14.57
C ASP A 136 -11.08 2.98 -13.81
N VAL A 137 -10.82 2.51 -12.59
CA VAL A 137 -11.84 2.11 -11.62
C VAL A 137 -11.91 3.18 -10.55
N MET A 138 -13.10 3.65 -10.21
CA MET A 138 -13.30 4.70 -9.21
C MET A 138 -14.09 4.15 -8.03
N LEU A 139 -13.62 4.41 -6.81
CA LEU A 139 -14.41 4.24 -5.60
C LEU A 139 -15.12 5.55 -5.27
N MET A 140 -16.44 5.51 -5.22
CA MET A 140 -17.28 6.65 -4.91
C MET A 140 -17.89 6.51 -3.52
N GLU A 141 -17.96 7.60 -2.78
CA GLU A 141 -18.67 7.75 -1.52
C GLU A 141 -19.56 9.00 -1.60
N ASP A 142 -20.85 8.87 -1.32
CA ASP A 142 -21.83 9.97 -1.39
C ASP A 142 -21.76 10.77 -2.71
N GLY A 143 -21.55 10.07 -3.84
CA GLY A 143 -21.48 10.65 -5.18
C GLY A 143 -20.17 11.38 -5.52
N LYS A 144 -19.15 11.32 -4.65
CA LYS A 144 -17.82 11.91 -4.87
C LYS A 144 -16.73 10.84 -4.81
N LEU A 145 -15.54 11.12 -5.34
CA LEU A 145 -14.39 10.21 -5.18
C LEU A 145 -14.07 10.05 -3.69
N ALA A 146 -14.02 8.80 -3.23
CA ALA A 146 -13.67 8.47 -1.86
C ALA A 146 -12.20 8.87 -1.60
N PRO A 147 -11.91 9.66 -0.55
CA PRO A 147 -10.54 10.00 -0.18
C PRO A 147 -9.82 8.75 0.36
N MET A 148 -8.58 8.54 -0.06
CA MET A 148 -7.76 7.39 0.35
C MET A 148 -6.92 7.70 1.60
N ILE A 149 -6.48 6.65 2.30
CA ILE A 149 -5.71 6.77 3.54
C ILE A 149 -4.39 7.52 3.34
N ASP A 150 -3.72 7.28 2.21
CA ASP A 150 -2.49 7.96 1.78
C ASP A 150 -2.32 7.88 0.25
N PRO A 151 -1.37 8.62 -0.35
CA PRO A 151 -1.21 8.68 -1.80
C PRO A 151 -0.69 7.41 -2.49
N ASN A 152 -0.28 6.36 -1.75
CA ASN A 152 0.02 5.04 -2.31
C ASN A 152 -1.26 4.33 -2.78
N TRP A 153 -2.40 4.71 -2.22
CA TRP A 153 -3.72 4.21 -2.58
C TRP A 153 -4.38 5.24 -3.49
N GLN A 154 -4.42 4.94 -4.77
CA GLN A 154 -4.93 5.87 -5.78
C GLN A 154 -6.42 5.67 -6.00
N ASN A 155 -7.12 6.78 -6.20
CA ASN A 155 -8.50 6.80 -6.64
C ASN A 155 -8.70 8.04 -7.54
N PRO A 156 -8.91 7.88 -8.87
CA PRO A 156 -9.13 6.63 -9.60
C PRO A 156 -7.92 5.66 -9.57
N TYR A 157 -8.21 4.35 -9.65
CA TYR A 157 -7.21 3.29 -9.76
C TYR A 157 -7.12 2.83 -11.22
N ARG A 158 -5.95 3.01 -11.84
CA ARG A 158 -5.68 2.53 -13.20
C ARG A 158 -5.36 1.03 -13.18
N LEU A 159 -6.21 0.21 -13.79
CA LEU A 159 -5.89 -1.19 -14.02
C LEU A 159 -4.78 -1.30 -15.06
N ILE A 160 -3.72 -2.04 -14.75
CA ILE A 160 -2.61 -2.33 -15.67
C ILE A 160 -2.53 -3.85 -15.90
N PRO A 161 -1.95 -4.33 -17.02
CA PRO A 161 -1.95 -5.75 -17.34
C PRO A 161 -1.46 -6.67 -16.22
N ASN A 162 -0.46 -6.22 -15.45
CA ASN A 162 0.15 -6.99 -14.36
C ASN A 162 -0.72 -7.12 -13.10
N THR A 163 -1.86 -6.43 -13.00
CA THR A 163 -2.79 -6.58 -11.87
C THR A 163 -3.88 -7.62 -12.12
N ALA A 164 -3.93 -8.23 -13.30
CA ALA A 164 -4.93 -9.23 -13.68
C ALA A 164 -6.36 -8.78 -13.34
N GLY A 165 -6.71 -7.54 -13.71
CA GLY A 165 -8.02 -6.94 -13.47
C GLY A 165 -8.32 -6.61 -12.00
N THR A 166 -7.37 -6.84 -11.08
CA THR A 166 -7.53 -6.57 -9.65
C THR A 166 -7.30 -5.09 -9.36
N PHE A 167 -8.21 -4.49 -8.59
CA PHE A 167 -8.06 -3.16 -8.02
C PHE A 167 -8.19 -3.22 -6.50
N THR A 168 -7.55 -2.26 -5.85
CA THR A 168 -7.62 -2.12 -4.40
C THR A 168 -7.77 -0.66 -4.01
N PHE A 169 -8.63 -0.40 -3.03
CA PHE A 169 -8.82 0.91 -2.42
C PHE A 169 -8.68 0.80 -0.92
N TRP A 170 -8.05 1.78 -0.28
CA TRP A 170 -8.07 1.88 1.17
C TRP A 170 -8.59 3.26 1.58
N PRO A 171 -9.91 3.37 1.83
CA PRO A 171 -10.53 4.64 2.17
C PRO A 171 -9.97 5.22 3.46
N LYS A 172 -9.90 6.55 3.52
CA LYS A 172 -9.43 7.28 4.70
C LYS A 172 -10.31 6.97 5.92
N PRO A 173 -9.72 6.62 7.08
CA PRO A 173 -10.47 6.44 8.32
C PRO A 173 -11.27 7.69 8.69
N LYS A 174 -12.41 7.49 9.34
CA LYS A 174 -13.32 8.58 9.74
C LYS A 174 -13.37 8.70 11.25
N GLY A 175 -13.35 9.93 11.77
CA GLY A 175 -13.44 10.16 13.22
C GLY A 175 -14.72 9.57 13.82
N ALA A 176 -14.59 9.04 15.04
CA ALA A 176 -15.68 8.54 15.86
C ALA A 176 -15.65 9.24 17.23
N GLU A 177 -16.80 9.35 17.88
CA GLU A 177 -16.88 9.97 19.21
C GLU A 177 -16.27 9.08 20.30
N LYS A 178 -16.46 7.76 20.17
CA LYS A 178 -15.92 6.72 21.06
C LYS A 178 -15.71 5.43 20.30
N ALA A 179 -14.92 4.51 20.84
CA ALA A 179 -14.82 3.15 20.32
C ALA A 179 -16.11 2.36 20.57
N GLY A 180 -16.36 1.33 19.75
CA GLY A 180 -17.51 0.45 19.85
C GLY A 180 -18.81 1.01 19.25
N LEU A 181 -18.75 2.12 18.52
CA LEU A 181 -19.88 2.60 17.71
C LEU A 181 -19.94 1.83 16.40
N GLU A 182 -21.11 1.40 16.00
CA GLU A 182 -21.33 0.80 14.68
C GLU A 182 -21.89 1.86 13.72
N LYS A 183 -21.30 1.94 12.52
CA LYS A 183 -21.80 2.78 11.44
C LYS A 183 -21.67 2.05 10.11
N THR A 184 -22.71 2.14 9.30
CA THR A 184 -22.68 1.63 7.91
C THR A 184 -22.21 2.73 6.96
N PHE A 185 -21.22 2.41 6.15
CA PHE A 185 -20.71 3.28 5.08
C PHE A 185 -21.16 2.73 3.72
N THR A 186 -21.63 3.61 2.84
CA THR A 186 -22.10 3.23 1.50
C THR A 186 -21.12 3.73 0.46
N PHE A 187 -20.74 2.83 -0.43
CA PHE A 187 -19.82 3.10 -1.53
C PHE A 187 -20.44 2.65 -2.86
N SER A 188 -19.86 3.12 -3.96
CA SER A 188 -20.03 2.45 -5.25
C SER A 188 -18.73 2.37 -6.03
N ILE A 189 -18.55 1.28 -6.77
CA ILE A 189 -17.56 1.21 -7.83
C ILE A 189 -18.18 1.84 -9.08
N SER A 190 -17.48 2.78 -9.70
CA SER A 190 -17.84 3.40 -10.97
C SER A 190 -16.75 3.15 -12.00
N ILE A 191 -17.13 2.63 -13.16
CA ILE A 191 -16.23 2.36 -14.28
C ILE A 191 -16.84 2.93 -15.54
N GLN A 192 -16.07 3.78 -16.22
CA GLN A 192 -16.39 4.30 -17.54
C GLN A 192 -15.18 4.04 -18.44
N ALA A 193 -15.37 3.17 -19.42
CA ALA A 193 -14.31 2.74 -20.33
C ALA A 193 -14.83 2.78 -21.77
N GLU A 194 -13.98 3.23 -22.69
CA GLU A 194 -14.31 3.22 -24.12
C GLU A 194 -14.59 1.79 -24.59
N GLY A 195 -15.65 1.60 -25.37
CA GLY A 195 -16.06 0.29 -25.88
C GLY A 195 -16.83 -0.58 -24.89
N PHE A 196 -17.18 -0.08 -23.70
CA PHE A 196 -17.99 -0.78 -22.71
C PHE A 196 -19.14 0.10 -22.21
N GLU A 197 -20.22 -0.55 -21.76
CA GLU A 197 -21.28 0.13 -21.02
C GLU A 197 -20.76 0.61 -19.65
N PRO A 198 -21.15 1.82 -19.20
CA PRO A 198 -20.83 2.28 -17.86
C PRO A 198 -21.36 1.32 -16.79
N LEU A 199 -20.49 0.96 -15.84
CA LEU A 199 -20.87 0.11 -14.71
C LEU A 199 -20.88 0.93 -13.42
N GLN A 200 -21.96 0.79 -12.65
CA GLN A 200 -22.03 1.26 -11.28
C GLN A 200 -22.49 0.14 -10.34
N HIS A 201 -21.65 -0.20 -9.36
CA HIS A 201 -21.93 -1.25 -8.38
C HIS A 201 -21.96 -0.69 -6.96
N PHE A 202 -23.12 -0.68 -6.33
CA PHE A 202 -23.32 -0.15 -4.97
C PHE A 202 -23.15 -1.24 -3.91
N PHE A 203 -22.51 -0.90 -2.79
CA PHE A 203 -22.36 -1.79 -1.64
C PHE A 203 -22.23 -0.98 -0.34
N SER A 204 -22.47 -1.66 0.78
CA SER A 204 -22.40 -1.05 2.11
C SER A 204 -21.54 -1.91 3.04
N ILE A 205 -20.77 -1.25 3.92
CA ILE A 205 -19.86 -1.89 4.86
C ILE A 205 -20.21 -1.42 6.28
N PRO A 206 -20.66 -2.31 7.18
CA PRO A 206 -20.76 -1.99 8.60
C PRO A 206 -19.34 -1.96 9.21
N VAL A 207 -19.03 -0.89 9.94
CA VAL A 207 -17.72 -0.69 10.57
C VAL A 207 -17.94 -0.31 12.03
N ILE A 208 -17.21 -0.98 12.91
CA ILE A 208 -17.16 -0.67 14.34
C ILE A 208 -15.95 0.24 14.59
N SER A 209 -16.15 1.33 15.33
CA SER A 209 -15.07 2.25 15.67
C SER A 209 -14.08 1.63 16.67
N GLU A 210 -12.80 1.95 16.49
CA GLU A 210 -11.68 1.50 17.32
C GLU A 210 -10.95 2.71 17.91
N GLU A 211 -10.19 2.52 18.98
CA GLU A 211 -9.47 3.61 19.67
C GLU A 211 -8.36 4.24 18.84
N LEU A 212 -7.78 3.49 17.89
CA LEU A 212 -6.62 3.89 17.12
C LEU A 212 -6.83 3.63 15.63
N VAL A 213 -6.19 4.47 14.82
CA VAL A 213 -6.07 4.24 13.38
C VAL A 213 -5.25 2.99 13.10
N GLN A 214 -5.75 2.15 12.20
CA GLN A 214 -4.94 1.09 11.62
C GLN A 214 -4.10 1.67 10.47
N THR A 215 -2.77 1.63 10.63
CA THR A 215 -1.81 2.16 9.65
C THR A 215 -1.11 1.06 8.85
N SER A 216 -1.40 -0.21 9.13
CA SER A 216 -0.87 -1.37 8.41
C SER A 216 -1.98 -2.14 7.69
N TYR A 217 -1.70 -2.56 6.46
CA TYR A 217 -2.61 -3.38 5.68
C TYR A 217 -2.74 -4.77 6.31
N SER A 218 -3.96 -5.31 6.36
CA SER A 218 -4.22 -6.66 6.85
C SER A 218 -5.23 -7.38 5.97
N MET A 219 -4.90 -8.60 5.55
CA MET A 219 -5.82 -9.46 4.80
C MET A 219 -7.11 -9.76 5.58
N GLN A 220 -7.05 -9.78 6.92
CA GLN A 220 -8.23 -10.01 7.76
C GLN A 220 -9.21 -8.83 7.77
N ARG A 221 -8.74 -7.64 7.37
CA ARG A 221 -9.52 -6.39 7.30
C ARG A 221 -9.74 -5.95 5.86
N THR A 222 -10.04 -6.93 5.01
CA THR A 222 -10.29 -6.72 3.59
C THR A 222 -11.75 -7.05 3.29
N TYR A 223 -12.45 -6.10 2.67
CA TYR A 223 -13.78 -6.28 2.13
C TYR A 223 -13.68 -6.64 0.64
N LYS A 224 -14.00 -7.89 0.30
CA LYS A 224 -13.97 -8.37 -1.07
C LYS A 224 -15.33 -8.15 -1.72
N ILE A 225 -15.37 -7.37 -2.80
CA ILE A 225 -16.57 -7.25 -3.63
C ILE A 225 -16.69 -8.45 -4.58
N PRO A 226 -17.89 -8.75 -5.10
CA PRO A 226 -18.05 -9.69 -6.20
C PRO A 226 -17.24 -9.29 -7.43
N ASP A 227 -16.92 -10.26 -8.28
CA ASP A 227 -16.29 -9.98 -9.57
C ASP A 227 -17.26 -9.14 -10.42
N LEU A 228 -16.71 -8.08 -11.02
CA LEU A 228 -17.45 -7.15 -11.86
C LEU A 228 -17.22 -7.50 -13.33
N TYR A 229 -18.27 -7.38 -14.14
CA TYR A 229 -18.22 -7.68 -15.57
C TYR A 229 -18.63 -6.45 -16.36
N LEU A 230 -17.78 -6.01 -17.29
CA LEU A 230 -18.13 -4.98 -18.27
C LEU A 230 -18.55 -5.64 -19.57
N PHE A 231 -19.66 -5.21 -20.12
CA PHE A 231 -20.16 -5.67 -21.42
C PHE A 231 -19.94 -4.57 -22.46
N PRO A 232 -19.61 -4.92 -23.72
CA PRO A 232 -19.65 -3.96 -24.81
C PRO A 232 -21.09 -3.41 -24.97
N PRO A 233 -21.25 -2.18 -25.47
CA PRO A 233 -22.58 -1.65 -25.78
C PRO A 233 -23.31 -2.63 -26.67
N GLY A 234 -24.54 -2.97 -26.32
CA GLY A 234 -25.37 -3.85 -27.14
C GLY A 234 -25.44 -3.31 -28.57
N ASN A 235 -25.15 -4.14 -29.57
CA ASN A 235 -25.75 -3.91 -30.87
C ASN A 235 -27.25 -4.12 -30.66
N ASP A 236 -28.00 -3.03 -30.52
CA ASP A 236 -29.42 -3.03 -30.82
C ASP A 236 -29.57 -3.29 -32.33
N GLU A 237 -29.31 -4.54 -32.76
CA GLU A 237 -29.84 -5.03 -34.03
C GLU A 237 -31.34 -5.24 -33.81
N GLU A 238 -32.09 -4.26 -34.30
CA GLU A 238 -33.53 -4.28 -34.54
C GLU A 238 -34.01 -5.70 -34.93
N ALA A 239 -34.96 -6.23 -34.15
CA ALA A 239 -35.78 -7.38 -34.52
C ALA A 239 -37.23 -6.94 -34.72
#